data_AF-A0A4Q3XDI0-F1
#
_entry.id   AF-A0A4Q3XDI0-F1
#
_cell.length_a   1.000
_cell.length_b   1.000
_cell.length_c   1.000
_cell.angle_alpha   90.00
_cell.angle_beta   90.00
_cell.angle_gamma   90.00
#
_symmetry.space_group_name_H-M   'P 1'
#
loop_
_entity.id
_entity.type
_entity.pdbx_description
1 polymer ?
#
loop_
_entity_poly.entity_id
_entity_poly.type
_entity_poly.pdbx_seq_one_letter_code
_entity_poly.pdbx_strand_id
1 'polypeptide(L)'
;MTPLSLQKALRVIQKTPGYVEVGVELAQMVSDGLVRFDAELEDRAQAGLLGVITLGPEAVESSPLSLAQTLVHEHFHLRQNPFLKTVSFWSGILQGAHLMKRYERPAYQAAHDFLDAVKRTNPNLANEAEAEQRAIRQVFAMEFGEALQL
;
A
#
# COMPACT_ATOMS: atom_id res chain seq x y z
N MET A 1 -1.12 21.77 -5.94
CA MET A 1 -0.96 21.76 -4.46
C MET A 1 -1.14 20.33 -3.99
N THR A 2 -0.23 19.81 -3.16
CA THR A 2 -0.38 18.47 -2.57
C THR A 2 -1.52 18.48 -1.54
N PRO A 3 -2.48 17.55 -1.59
CA PRO A 3 -3.55 17.46 -0.58
C PRO A 3 -2.99 17.37 0.85
N LEU A 4 -3.67 18.00 1.81
CA LEU A 4 -3.26 17.99 3.22
C LEU A 4 -3.20 16.56 3.80
N SER A 5 -4.07 15.67 3.34
CA SER A 5 -4.07 14.24 3.71
C SER A 5 -2.78 13.55 3.28
N LEU A 6 -2.35 13.76 2.03
CA LEU A 6 -1.12 13.20 1.48
C LEU A 6 0.14 13.70 2.23
N GLN A 7 0.20 14.99 2.57
CA GLN A 7 1.32 15.51 3.38
C GLN A 7 1.38 14.88 4.78
N LYS A 8 0.22 14.67 5.41
CA LYS A 8 0.14 14.01 6.72
C LYS A 8 0.56 12.54 6.61
N ALA A 9 0.11 11.84 5.57
CA ALA A 9 0.48 10.46 5.30
C ALA A 9 2.00 10.29 5.13
N LEU A 10 2.63 11.10 4.27
CA LEU A 10 4.09 11.08 4.09
C LEU A 10 4.84 11.32 5.41
N ARG A 11 4.34 12.23 6.24
CA ARG A 11 4.93 12.49 7.56
C ARG A 11 4.80 11.30 8.50
N VAL A 12 3.72 10.52 8.44
CA VAL A 12 3.60 9.27 9.22
C VAL A 12 4.68 8.29 8.77
N ILE A 13 4.85 8.09 7.46
CA ILE A 13 5.86 7.18 6.90
C ILE A 13 7.27 7.61 7.33
N GLN A 14 7.64 8.86 7.10
CA GLN A 14 8.97 9.40 7.40
C GLN A 14 9.32 9.37 8.90
N LYS A 15 8.31 9.41 9.78
CA LYS A 15 8.51 9.32 11.23
C LYS A 15 8.55 7.89 11.76
N THR A 16 8.29 6.90 10.90
CA THR A 16 8.26 5.48 11.28
C THR A 16 9.64 4.87 11.03
N PRO A 17 10.37 4.46 12.07
CA PRO A 17 11.64 3.74 11.95
C PRO A 17 11.53 2.55 10.99
N GLY A 18 12.54 2.38 10.12
CA GLY A 18 12.55 1.37 9.07
C GLY A 18 11.87 1.80 7.76
N TYR A 19 11.10 2.89 7.76
CA TYR A 19 10.36 3.39 6.58
C TYR A 19 10.77 4.81 6.17
N VAL A 20 11.84 5.36 6.75
CA VAL A 20 12.32 6.72 6.45
C VAL A 20 12.67 6.88 4.97
N GLU A 21 13.43 5.93 4.40
CA GLU A 21 13.82 5.95 2.99
C GLU A 21 12.59 5.88 2.07
N VAL A 22 11.65 4.97 2.37
CA VAL A 22 10.37 4.88 1.65
C VAL A 22 9.62 6.21 1.69
N GLY A 23 9.59 6.87 2.85
CA GLY A 23 8.96 8.19 3.00
C GLY A 23 9.68 9.31 2.24
N VAL A 24 10.99 9.22 2.04
CA VAL A 24 11.76 10.16 1.22
C VAL A 24 11.51 9.91 -0.27
N GLU A 25 11.56 8.65 -0.71
CA GLU A 25 11.29 8.24 -2.09
C GLU A 25 9.86 8.66 -2.50
N LEU A 26 8.86 8.36 -1.68
CA LEU A 26 7.47 8.78 -1.93
C LEU A 26 7.30 10.31 -1.96
N ALA A 27 8.00 11.05 -1.09
CA ALA A 27 7.95 12.51 -1.12
C ALA A 27 8.58 13.08 -2.40
N GLN A 28 9.67 12.47 -2.88
CA GLN A 28 10.28 12.82 -4.15
C GLN A 28 9.33 12.52 -5.32
N MET A 29 8.71 11.34 -5.34
CA MET A 29 7.71 10.98 -6.35
C MET A 29 6.52 11.95 -6.39
N VAL A 30 6.05 12.42 -5.22
CA VAL A 30 5.00 13.46 -5.15
C VAL A 30 5.50 14.77 -5.77
N SER A 31 6.74 15.18 -5.48
CA SER A 31 7.35 16.37 -6.07
C SER A 31 7.49 16.26 -7.59
N ASP A 32 7.80 15.07 -8.10
CA ASP A 32 8.01 14.79 -9.52
C ASP A 32 6.71 14.53 -10.29
N GLY A 33 5.55 14.56 -9.63
CA GLY A 33 4.25 14.31 -10.25
C GLY A 33 4.01 12.84 -10.62
N LEU A 34 4.71 11.93 -9.94
CA LEU A 34 4.59 10.46 -10.07
C LEU A 34 3.61 9.86 -9.06
N VAL A 35 3.06 10.66 -8.14
CA VAL A 35 1.87 10.32 -7.36
C VAL A 35 0.73 11.22 -7.83
N ARG A 36 -0.32 10.60 -8.37
CA ARG A 36 -1.43 11.28 -9.05
C ARG A 36 -2.75 10.92 -8.39
N PHE A 37 -3.76 11.76 -8.63
CA PHE A 37 -5.12 11.50 -8.22
C PHE A 37 -5.98 11.29 -9.47
N ASP A 38 -6.84 10.28 -9.41
CA ASP A 38 -7.85 10.01 -10.42
C ASP A 38 -9.19 9.78 -9.73
N ALA A 39 -10.18 10.61 -10.06
CA ALA A 39 -11.51 10.57 -9.45
C ALA A 39 -12.35 9.40 -9.98
N GLU A 40 -11.98 8.82 -11.12
CA GLU A 40 -12.69 7.69 -11.75
C GLU A 40 -12.04 6.35 -11.41
N LEU A 41 -10.95 6.33 -10.63
CA LEU A 41 -10.33 5.09 -10.21
C LEU A 41 -11.24 4.35 -9.22
N GLU A 42 -11.70 3.17 -9.62
CA GLU A 42 -12.52 2.29 -8.76
C GLU A 42 -11.71 1.71 -7.60
N ASP A 43 -10.45 1.38 -7.86
CA ASP A 43 -9.52 0.89 -6.86
C ASP A 43 -9.05 2.00 -5.94
N ARG A 44 -8.68 1.62 -4.72
CA ARG A 44 -8.15 2.54 -3.73
C ARG A 44 -6.86 3.22 -4.20
N ALA A 45 -5.96 2.45 -4.80
CA ALA A 45 -4.78 2.97 -5.49
C ALA A 45 -4.26 1.92 -6.49
N GLN A 46 -3.42 2.36 -7.42
CA GLN A 46 -2.70 1.47 -8.31
C GLN A 46 -1.27 1.96 -8.60
N ALA A 47 -0.33 1.03 -8.55
CA ALA A 47 1.02 1.19 -9.06
C ALA A 47 1.09 0.81 -10.56
N GLY A 48 1.28 1.81 -11.42
CA GLY A 48 1.41 1.64 -12.86
C GLY A 48 2.84 1.22 -13.29
N LEU A 49 2.93 0.61 -14.46
CA LEU A 49 4.20 0.11 -15.05
C LEU A 49 5.25 1.21 -15.28
N LEU A 50 4.85 2.47 -15.34
CA LEU A 50 5.72 3.62 -15.58
C LEU A 50 6.26 4.25 -14.28
N GLY A 51 6.17 3.57 -13.14
CA GLY A 51 6.63 4.13 -11.87
C GLY A 51 5.68 5.17 -11.26
N VAL A 52 4.40 5.13 -11.63
CA VAL A 52 3.39 6.10 -11.19
C VAL A 52 2.43 5.43 -10.22
N ILE A 53 2.16 6.07 -9.09
CA ILE A 53 1.08 5.69 -8.17
C ILE A 53 -0.12 6.58 -8.47
N THR A 54 -1.25 5.98 -8.82
CA THR A 54 -2.53 6.68 -8.96
C THR A 54 -3.39 6.37 -7.74
N LEU A 55 -3.83 7.40 -7.03
CA LEU A 55 -4.71 7.30 -5.88
C LEU A 55 -6.15 7.53 -6.32
N GLY A 56 -7.06 6.68 -5.85
CA GLY A 56 -8.50 6.83 -6.02
C GLY A 56 -9.12 7.72 -4.95
N PRO A 57 -10.43 8.03 -5.08
CA PRO A 57 -11.17 8.86 -4.12
C PRO A 57 -11.12 8.27 -2.70
N GLU A 58 -11.31 6.95 -2.56
CA GLU A 58 -11.30 6.28 -1.26
C GLU A 58 -9.98 6.50 -0.51
N ALA A 59 -8.84 6.38 -1.18
CA ALA A 59 -7.53 6.58 -0.55
C ALA A 59 -7.34 8.02 -0.09
N VAL A 60 -7.73 9.00 -0.91
CA VAL A 60 -7.51 10.43 -0.60
C VAL A 60 -8.41 10.90 0.56
N GLU A 61 -9.61 10.34 0.66
CA GLU A 61 -10.59 10.63 1.73
C GLU A 61 -10.32 9.85 3.02
N SER A 62 -9.47 8.82 2.97
CA SER A 62 -9.10 8.01 4.13
C SER A 62 -8.26 8.76 5.17
N SER A 63 -8.09 8.16 6.34
CA SER A 63 -7.23 8.73 7.39
C SER A 63 -5.78 8.84 6.90
N PRO A 64 -4.95 9.75 7.47
CA PRO A 64 -3.55 9.84 7.11
C PRO A 64 -2.76 8.54 7.29
N LEU A 65 -3.12 7.70 8.27
CA LEU A 65 -2.48 6.40 8.50
C LEU A 65 -2.90 5.39 7.43
N SER A 66 -4.19 5.35 7.10
CA SER A 66 -4.76 4.50 6.06
C SER A 66 -4.17 4.83 4.69
N LEU A 67 -4.04 6.13 4.36
CA LEU A 67 -3.37 6.58 3.14
C LEU A 67 -1.87 6.27 3.14
N ALA A 68 -1.19 6.44 4.29
CA ALA A 68 0.22 6.09 4.42
C ALA A 68 0.47 4.61 4.14
N GLN A 69 -0.38 3.73 4.69
CA GLN A 69 -0.35 2.30 4.44
C GLN A 69 -0.57 1.98 2.96
N THR A 70 -1.54 2.62 2.31
CA THR A 70 -1.81 2.44 0.87
C THR A 70 -0.59 2.85 0.05
N LEU A 71 0.04 3.98 0.37
CA LEU A 71 1.26 4.42 -0.34
C LEU A 71 2.43 3.45 -0.16
N VAL A 72 2.63 2.89 1.04
CA VAL A 72 3.68 1.88 1.28
C VAL A 72 3.40 0.61 0.48
N HIS A 73 2.15 0.19 0.39
CA HIS A 73 1.72 -0.95 -0.41
C HIS A 73 2.04 -0.74 -1.90
N GLU A 74 1.57 0.36 -2.49
CA GLU A 74 1.82 0.66 -3.91
C GLU A 74 3.29 0.89 -4.22
N HIS A 75 4.02 1.54 -3.31
CA HIS A 75 5.46 1.72 -3.45
C HIS A 75 6.19 0.37 -3.50
N PHE A 76 5.74 -0.63 -2.74
CA PHE A 76 6.30 -1.97 -2.81
C PHE A 76 6.12 -2.57 -4.21
N HIS A 77 4.94 -2.42 -4.82
CA HIS A 77 4.70 -2.88 -6.19
C HIS A 77 5.65 -2.26 -7.21
N LEU A 78 5.98 -0.98 -7.08
CA LEU A 78 6.94 -0.34 -7.98
C LEU A 78 8.36 -0.92 -7.90
N ARG A 79 8.71 -1.54 -6.78
CA ARG A 79 10.00 -2.22 -6.58
C ARG A 79 9.96 -3.70 -6.97
N GLN A 80 8.78 -4.26 -7.17
CA GLN A 80 8.63 -5.62 -7.67
C GLN A 80 8.91 -5.66 -9.18
N ASN A 81 9.40 -6.81 -9.64
CA ASN A 81 9.55 -7.03 -11.08
C ASN A 81 8.14 -7.12 -11.72
N PRO A 82 7.79 -6.25 -12.67
CA PRO A 82 6.46 -6.21 -13.27
C PRO A 82 6.09 -7.51 -14.01
N PHE A 83 7.08 -8.26 -14.51
CA PHE A 83 6.84 -9.57 -15.13
C PHE A 83 6.29 -10.59 -14.12
N LEU A 84 6.56 -10.45 -12.82
CA LEU A 84 6.01 -11.32 -11.79
C LEU A 84 4.49 -11.18 -11.68
N LYS A 85 3.94 -9.99 -11.96
CA LYS A 85 2.48 -9.79 -12.00
C LYS A 85 1.86 -10.66 -13.09
N THR A 86 2.41 -10.59 -14.30
CA THR A 86 1.97 -11.42 -15.44
C THR A 86 2.14 -12.91 -15.18
N VAL A 87 3.29 -13.33 -14.64
CA VAL A 87 3.54 -14.74 -14.31
C VAL A 87 2.56 -15.22 -13.23
N SER A 88 2.34 -14.42 -12.17
CA SER A 88 1.41 -14.77 -11.10
C SER A 88 -0.03 -14.85 -11.59
N PHE A 89 -0.42 -14.01 -12.54
CA PHE A 89 -1.75 -14.06 -13.17
C PHE A 89 -1.95 -15.37 -13.92
N TRP A 90 -1.07 -15.71 -14.87
CA TRP A 90 -1.18 -16.93 -15.66
C TRP A 90 -1.02 -18.20 -14.81
N SER A 91 -0.16 -18.17 -13.80
CA SER A 91 -0.04 -19.27 -12.84
C SER A 91 -1.35 -19.50 -12.08
N GLY A 92 -2.08 -18.44 -11.73
CA GLY A 92 -3.39 -18.54 -11.09
C GLY A 92 -4.42 -19.22 -12.00
N ILE A 93 -4.49 -18.80 -13.26
CA ILE A 93 -5.36 -19.42 -14.28
C ILE A 93 -5.07 -20.91 -14.41
N LEU A 94 -3.80 -21.27 -14.62
CA LEU A 94 -3.40 -22.67 -14.87
C LEU A 94 -3.65 -23.59 -13.67
N GLN A 95 -3.57 -23.06 -12.45
CA GLN A 95 -3.74 -23.84 -11.22
C GLN A 95 -5.18 -23.82 -10.68
N GLY A 96 -6.09 -23.07 -11.32
CA GLY A 96 -7.42 -22.83 -10.76
C GLY A 96 -7.37 -22.16 -9.38
N ALA A 97 -6.36 -21.31 -9.16
CA ALA A 97 -6.12 -20.61 -7.89
C ALA A 97 -6.42 -19.11 -8.03
N HIS A 98 -6.46 -18.40 -6.90
CA HIS A 98 -6.64 -16.95 -6.90
C HIS A 98 -5.56 -16.26 -7.73
N LEU A 99 -5.99 -15.41 -8.66
CA LEU A 99 -5.12 -14.69 -9.59
C LEU A 99 -4.23 -13.71 -8.83
N MET A 100 -2.99 -13.52 -9.30
CA MET A 100 -2.04 -12.52 -8.77
C MET A 100 -1.64 -12.69 -7.29
N LYS A 101 -2.16 -13.68 -6.55
CA LYS A 101 -1.88 -13.89 -5.12
C LYS A 101 -0.40 -13.85 -4.75
N ARG A 102 0.47 -14.45 -5.57
CA ARG A 102 1.91 -14.49 -5.31
C ARG A 102 2.57 -13.12 -5.48
N TYR A 103 2.00 -12.29 -6.34
CA TYR A 103 2.44 -10.91 -6.58
C TYR A 103 1.92 -9.96 -5.49
N GLU A 104 0.65 -10.10 -5.08
CA GLU A 104 -0.03 -9.23 -4.10
C GLU A 104 0.41 -9.47 -2.64
N ARG A 105 0.61 -10.73 -2.24
CA ARG A 105 0.91 -11.09 -0.84
C ARG A 105 2.08 -10.30 -0.24
N PRO A 106 3.24 -10.13 -0.91
CA PRO A 106 4.34 -9.34 -0.36
C PRO A 106 3.99 -7.87 -0.11
N ALA A 107 3.15 -7.24 -0.94
CA ALA A 107 2.73 -5.85 -0.75
C ALA A 107 1.78 -5.72 0.46
N TYR A 108 0.87 -6.68 0.63
CA TYR A 108 0.04 -6.79 1.84
C TYR A 108 0.89 -6.99 3.10
N GLN A 109 1.94 -7.81 3.03
CA GLN A 109 2.87 -7.99 4.15
C GLN A 109 3.62 -6.70 4.47
N ALA A 110 4.16 -6.00 3.46
CA ALA A 110 4.88 -4.75 3.65
C ALA A 110 4.00 -3.66 4.31
N ALA A 111 2.73 -3.59 3.91
CA ALA A 111 1.73 -2.73 4.53
C ALA A 111 1.42 -3.12 5.98
N HIS A 112 1.33 -4.42 6.29
CA HIS A 112 1.11 -4.91 7.64
C HIS A 112 2.31 -4.62 8.56
N ASP A 113 3.52 -4.88 8.08
CA ASP A 113 4.78 -4.62 8.78
C ASP A 113 4.94 -3.12 9.08
N PHE A 114 4.53 -2.27 8.13
CA PHE A 114 4.54 -0.83 8.33
C PHE A 114 3.63 -0.41 9.49
N LEU A 115 2.40 -0.91 9.52
CA LEU A 115 1.48 -0.63 10.63
C LEU A 115 2.01 -1.19 11.96
N ASP A 116 2.73 -2.32 11.93
CA ASP A 116 3.35 -2.86 13.14
C ASP A 116 4.46 -1.94 13.67
N ALA A 117 5.28 -1.39 12.76
CA ALA A 117 6.26 -0.38 13.09
C ALA A 117 5.60 0.89 13.65
N VAL A 118 4.55 1.40 13.00
CA VAL A 118 3.79 2.57 13.50
C VAL A 118 3.28 2.32 14.92
N LYS A 119 2.66 1.16 15.17
CA LYS A 119 2.12 0.80 16.48
C LYS A 119 3.19 0.81 17.58
N ARG A 120 4.39 0.32 17.27
CA ARG A 120 5.53 0.30 18.22
C ARG A 120 6.09 1.69 18.49
N THR A 121 6.06 2.59 17.51
CA THR A 121 6.82 3.86 17.56
C THR A 121 5.94 5.09 17.74
N ASN A 122 4.62 4.96 17.58
CA ASN A 122 3.66 6.05 17.73
C ASN A 122 2.44 5.60 18.55
N PRO A 123 2.49 5.73 19.90
CA PRO A 123 1.41 5.29 20.78
C PRO A 123 0.04 5.91 20.46
N ASN A 124 0.03 7.15 19.95
CA ASN A 124 -1.22 7.85 19.60
C ASN A 124 -1.94 7.23 18.40
N LEU A 125 -1.22 6.50 17.52
CA LEU A 125 -1.78 5.81 16.37
C LEU A 125 -1.89 4.30 16.60
N ALA A 126 -1.51 3.78 17.76
CA ALA A 126 -1.42 2.33 17.99
C ALA A 126 -2.76 1.60 17.79
N ASN A 127 -3.85 2.16 18.34
CA ASN A 127 -5.19 1.57 18.21
C ASN A 127 -5.70 1.59 16.75
N GLU A 128 -5.44 2.70 16.05
CA GLU A 128 -5.81 2.84 14.64
C GLU A 128 -4.98 1.89 13.77
N ALA A 129 -3.67 1.81 13.99
CA ALA A 129 -2.77 0.89 13.29
C ALA A 129 -3.18 -0.58 13.51
N GLU A 130 -3.61 -0.94 14.72
CA GLU A 130 -4.11 -2.30 14.99
C GLU A 130 -5.43 -2.59 14.26
N ALA A 131 -6.32 -1.61 14.17
CA ALA A 131 -7.55 -1.73 13.39
C ALA A 131 -7.26 -1.92 11.90
N GLU A 132 -6.36 -1.11 11.34
CA GLU A 132 -5.90 -1.23 9.95
C GLU A 132 -5.20 -2.56 9.68
N GLN A 133 -4.40 -3.08 10.62
CA GLN A 133 -3.79 -4.42 10.50
C GLN A 133 -4.86 -5.53 10.44
N ARG A 134 -5.95 -5.40 11.21
CA ARG A 134 -7.08 -6.34 11.13
C ARG A 134 -7.80 -6.21 9.79
N ALA A 135 -8.05 -4.99 9.32
CA ALA A 135 -8.68 -4.74 8.03
C ALA A 135 -7.87 -5.34 6.87
N ILE A 136 -6.55 -5.11 6.82
CA ILE A 136 -5.66 -5.72 5.83
C ILE A 136 -5.78 -7.24 5.80
N ARG A 137 -5.72 -7.90 6.96
CA ARG A 137 -5.82 -9.36 7.04
C ARG A 137 -7.20 -9.85 6.59
N GLN A 138 -8.25 -9.11 6.90
CA GLN A 138 -9.61 -9.43 6.48
C GLN A 138 -9.77 -9.29 4.97
N VAL A 139 -9.30 -8.18 4.38
CA VAL A 139 -9.32 -7.96 2.92
C VAL A 139 -8.55 -9.05 2.21
N PHE A 140 -7.31 -9.33 2.63
CA PHE A 140 -6.51 -10.40 2.04
C PHE A 140 -7.20 -11.77 2.12
N ALA A 141 -7.82 -12.10 3.26
CA ALA A 141 -8.56 -13.35 3.42
C ALA A 141 -9.82 -13.44 2.55
N MET A 142 -10.54 -12.33 2.37
CA MET A 142 -11.69 -12.27 1.47
C MET A 142 -11.27 -12.41 0.00
N GLU A 143 -10.18 -11.77 -0.40
CA GLU A 143 -9.69 -11.78 -1.79
C GLU A 143 -9.06 -13.12 -2.19
N PHE A 144 -8.29 -13.73 -1.27
CA PHE A 144 -7.42 -14.88 -1.58
C PHE A 144 -7.78 -16.18 -0.86
N GLY A 145 -8.84 -16.16 -0.04
CA GLY A 145 -9.37 -17.35 0.64
C GLY A 145 -8.46 -17.93 1.72
N GLU A 146 -7.48 -17.18 2.21
CA GLU A 146 -6.51 -17.64 3.21
C GLU A 146 -6.01 -16.51 4.12
N ALA A 147 -5.45 -16.85 5.28
CA ALA A 147 -4.84 -15.85 6.15
C ALA A 147 -3.55 -15.29 5.55
N LEU A 148 -3.33 -13.99 5.71
CA LEU A 148 -2.02 -13.37 5.47
C LEU A 148 -1.00 -13.99 6.45
N GLN A 149 -0.02 -14.70 5.91
CA GLN A 149 1.05 -15.32 6.69
C GLN A 149 2.05 -14.24 7.12
N LEU A 150 2.09 -13.96 8.43
CA LEU A 150 2.99 -12.99 9.06
C LEU A 150 4.33 -13.62 9.44
#